data_AF-A0AAV0XMB8-F1
#
_entry.id   AF-A0AAV0XMB8-F1
#
_cell.length_a   1.000
_cell.length_b   1.000
_cell.length_c   1.000
_cell.angle_alpha   90.00
_cell.angle_beta   90.00
_cell.angle_gamma   90.00
#
_symmetry.space_group_name_H-M   'P 1'
#
loop_
_entity.id
_entity.type
_entity.pdbx_description
1 polymer ?
#
loop_
_entity_poly.entity_id
_entity_poly.type
_entity_poly.pdbx_seq_one_letter_code
_entity_poly.pdbx_strand_id
1 'polypeptide(L)'
;MSGQYTGLQPRIKNINPKAKYIPCSGHSLNLIGAYAAESCLYATHFFDLLQKLFNFFSCSTNRWSILEENIGKGKVVKNLSDTRWSARANACNALYASYAGIKNALLYIIQNADEKPICKVEAKAMYNLLNTYFRSLYNDLLMEFNFK
;
A
#
# COMPACT_ATOMS: atom_id res chain seq x y z
N MET A 1 2.78 19.74 -12.68
CA MET A 1 3.61 20.86 -13.19
C MET A 1 3.39 21.20 -14.67
N SER A 2 2.52 20.48 -15.40
CA SER A 2 2.26 20.64 -16.84
C SER A 2 1.04 21.53 -17.17
N GLY A 3 0.69 22.49 -16.30
CA GLY A 3 -0.48 23.34 -16.53
C GLY A 3 -0.35 24.17 -17.81
N GLN A 4 -1.36 24.12 -18.67
CA GLN A 4 -1.35 24.77 -19.99
C GLN A 4 -1.31 26.30 -19.91
N TYR A 5 -1.96 26.89 -18.90
CA TYR A 5 -2.16 28.35 -18.81
C TYR A 5 -1.16 29.03 -17.86
N THR A 6 -0.90 28.43 -16.70
CA THR A 6 -0.03 29.01 -15.65
C THR A 6 1.08 28.07 -15.18
N GLY A 7 1.21 26.89 -15.81
CA GLY A 7 2.18 25.87 -15.44
C GLY A 7 3.60 26.21 -15.85
N LEU A 8 4.52 25.30 -15.54
CA LEU A 8 5.94 25.48 -15.83
C LEU A 8 6.21 25.55 -17.34
N GLN A 9 5.45 24.79 -18.13
CA GLN A 9 5.56 24.73 -19.59
C GLN A 9 5.38 26.09 -20.29
N PRO A 10 4.27 26.84 -20.10
CA PRO A 10 4.10 28.15 -20.74
C PRO A 10 5.15 29.17 -20.26
N ARG A 11 5.56 29.13 -18.98
CA ARG A 11 6.62 30.01 -18.45
C ARG A 11 7.97 29.80 -19.14
N ILE A 12 8.38 28.54 -19.37
CA ILE A 12 9.62 28.21 -20.09
C ILE A 12 9.52 28.66 -21.55
N LYS A 13 8.37 28.45 -22.21
CA LYS A 13 8.16 28.88 -23.60
C LYS A 13 8.19 30.40 -23.78
N ASN A 14 7.73 31.16 -22.79
CA ASN A 14 7.80 32.64 -22.82
C ASN A 14 9.25 33.14 -22.82
N ILE A 15 10.16 32.44 -22.12
CA ILE A 15 11.59 32.78 -22.08
C ILE A 15 12.30 32.28 -23.35
N ASN A 16 11.98 31.08 -23.80
CA ASN A 16 12.56 30.50 -25.00
C ASN A 16 11.48 29.76 -25.82
N PRO A 17 10.98 30.36 -26.91
CA PRO A 17 9.95 29.75 -27.76
C PRO A 17 10.38 28.43 -28.42
N LYS A 18 11.69 28.19 -28.56
CA LYS A 18 12.23 26.96 -29.16
C LYS A 18 12.34 25.80 -28.16
N ALA A 19 12.14 26.05 -26.86
CA ALA A 19 12.21 25.01 -25.85
C ALA A 19 11.07 24.00 -26.02
N LYS A 20 11.42 22.71 -26.16
CA LYS A 20 10.46 21.61 -26.20
C LYS A 20 10.21 21.09 -24.79
N TYR A 21 8.96 21.05 -24.38
CA TYR A 21 8.55 20.40 -23.14
C TYR A 21 8.15 18.96 -23.44
N ILE A 22 8.81 18.01 -22.76
CA ILE A 22 8.54 16.58 -22.90
C ILE A 22 8.05 16.07 -21.54
N PRO A 23 6.84 15.50 -21.44
CA PRO A 23 6.38 14.93 -20.17
C PRO A 23 7.25 13.75 -19.77
N CYS A 24 7.51 13.61 -18.47
CA CYS A 24 8.26 12.47 -17.94
C CYS A 24 7.41 11.21 -18.03
N SER A 25 7.83 10.22 -18.84
CA SER A 25 7.12 8.95 -18.99
C SER A 25 6.89 8.25 -17.64
N GLY A 26 7.87 8.29 -16.73
CA GLY A 26 7.72 7.72 -15.39
C GLY A 26 6.63 8.40 -14.55
N HIS A 27 6.49 9.73 -14.66
CA HIS A 27 5.42 10.47 -13.98
C HIS A 27 4.05 10.19 -14.60
N SER A 28 3.96 10.15 -15.93
CA SER A 28 2.73 9.80 -16.64
C SER A 28 2.25 8.40 -16.28
N LEU A 29 3.17 7.42 -16.23
CA LEU A 29 2.86 6.06 -15.80
C LEU A 29 2.43 6.00 -14.33
N ASN A 30 3.06 6.78 -13.44
CA ASN A 30 2.63 6.87 -12.05
C ASN A 30 1.18 7.36 -11.92
N LEU A 31 0.81 8.39 -12.68
CA LEU A 31 -0.55 8.93 -12.69
C LEU A 31 -1.57 7.91 -13.20
N ILE A 32 -1.27 7.23 -14.32
CA ILE A 32 -2.15 6.20 -14.88
C ILE A 32 -2.37 5.06 -13.87
N GLY A 33 -1.29 4.58 -13.23
CA GLY A 33 -1.39 3.53 -12.22
C GLY A 33 -2.22 3.96 -11.00
N ALA A 34 -1.99 5.19 -10.50
CA ALA A 34 -2.76 5.74 -9.39
C ALA A 34 -4.26 5.83 -9.74
N TYR A 35 -4.61 6.42 -10.89
CA TYR A 35 -6.00 6.53 -11.32
C TYR A 35 -6.67 5.18 -11.57
N ALA A 36 -5.93 4.20 -12.14
CA ALA A 36 -6.45 2.86 -12.31
C ALA A 36 -6.79 2.21 -10.96
N ALA A 37 -5.91 2.34 -9.95
CA ALA A 37 -6.17 1.83 -8.61
C ALA A 37 -7.35 2.55 -7.92
N GLU A 38 -7.41 3.88 -8.02
CA GLU A 38 -8.47 4.71 -7.43
C GLU A 38 -9.82 4.50 -8.11
N SER A 39 -9.85 4.09 -9.39
CA SER A 39 -11.09 3.75 -10.10
C SER A 39 -11.74 2.45 -9.60
N CYS A 40 -10.98 1.62 -8.85
CA CYS A 40 -11.46 0.37 -8.30
C CYS A 40 -11.57 0.47 -6.77
N LEU A 41 -12.79 0.38 -6.26
CA LEU A 41 -13.05 0.49 -4.83
C LEU A 41 -12.34 -0.59 -4.02
N TYR A 42 -12.29 -1.82 -4.53
CA TYR A 42 -11.60 -2.93 -3.90
C TYR A 42 -10.09 -2.69 -3.81
N ALA A 43 -9.47 -2.22 -4.90
CA ALA A 43 -8.05 -1.86 -4.90
C ALA A 43 -7.76 -0.69 -3.96
N THR A 44 -8.65 0.31 -3.94
CA THR A 44 -8.55 1.47 -3.04
C THR A 44 -8.56 1.04 -1.58
N HIS A 45 -9.53 0.22 -1.17
CA HIS A 45 -9.58 -0.29 0.20
C HIS A 45 -8.39 -1.21 0.55
N PHE A 46 -7.88 -1.98 -0.41
CA PHE A 46 -6.69 -2.79 -0.21
C PHE A 46 -5.43 -1.94 0.04
N PHE A 47 -5.23 -0.88 -0.75
CA PHE A 47 -4.10 0.03 -0.52
C PHE A 47 -4.25 0.83 0.78
N ASP A 48 -5.46 1.22 1.15
CA ASP A 48 -5.74 1.82 2.47
C ASP A 48 -5.37 0.86 3.62
N LEU A 49 -5.68 -0.44 3.49
CA LEU A 49 -5.24 -1.44 4.46
C LEU A 49 -3.70 -1.53 4.55
N LEU A 50 -2.99 -1.55 3.42
CA LEU A 50 -1.52 -1.56 3.42
C LEU A 50 -0.93 -0.34 4.14
N GLN A 51 -1.51 0.84 3.90
CA GLN A 51 -1.10 2.07 4.56
C GLN A 51 -1.39 2.03 6.07
N LYS A 52 -2.57 1.54 6.45
CA LYS A 52 -2.96 1.37 7.85
C LYS A 52 -2.04 0.41 8.59
N LEU A 53 -1.67 -0.72 7.98
CA LEU A 53 -0.69 -1.65 8.54
C LEU A 53 0.66 -0.97 8.78
N PHE A 54 1.17 -0.24 7.77
CA PHE A 54 2.42 0.49 7.90
C PHE A 54 2.36 1.52 9.04
N ASN A 55 1.33 2.36 9.07
CA ASN A 55 1.14 3.38 10.10
C ASN A 55 1.00 2.74 11.49
N PHE A 56 0.23 1.66 11.60
CA PHE A 56 0.06 0.95 12.85
C PHE A 56 1.41 0.48 13.40
N PHE A 57 2.18 -0.30 12.65
CA PHE A 57 3.45 -0.79 13.19
C PHE A 57 4.50 0.31 13.38
N SER A 58 4.63 1.25 12.45
CA SER A 58 5.68 2.29 12.49
C SER A 58 5.46 3.36 13.58
N CYS A 59 4.21 3.57 14.03
CA CYS A 59 3.91 4.52 15.10
C CYS A 59 4.39 4.07 16.50
N SER A 60 5.01 2.89 16.65
CA SER A 60 5.54 2.42 17.94
C SER A 60 6.73 1.49 17.73
N THR A 61 7.85 1.80 18.39
CA THR A 61 9.04 0.94 18.39
C THR A 61 8.74 -0.47 18.91
N ASN A 62 7.93 -0.60 19.96
CA ASN A 62 7.49 -1.91 20.46
C ASN A 62 6.74 -2.74 19.40
N ARG A 63 5.69 -2.17 18.77
CA ARG A 63 4.94 -2.87 17.71
C ARG A 63 5.82 -3.19 16.50
N TRP A 64 6.76 -2.32 16.16
CA TRP A 64 7.75 -2.59 15.13
C TRP A 64 8.64 -3.78 15.45
N SER A 65 9.14 -3.90 16.70
CA SER A 65 9.92 -5.07 17.16
C SER A 65 9.11 -6.36 17.05
N ILE A 66 7.86 -6.34 17.53
CA ILE A 66 6.93 -7.49 17.43
C ILE A 66 6.76 -7.91 15.97
N LEU A 67 6.62 -6.94 15.06
CA LEU A 67 6.53 -7.22 13.62
C LEU A 67 7.80 -7.89 13.09
N GLU A 68 8.97 -7.33 13.38
CA GLU A 68 10.25 -7.85 12.91
C GLU A 68 10.51 -9.27 13.42
N GLU A 69 10.23 -9.54 14.69
CA GLU A 69 10.36 -10.86 15.30
C GLU A 69 9.47 -11.91 14.63
N ASN A 70 8.21 -11.54 14.33
CA ASN A 70 7.26 -12.45 13.68
C ASN A 70 7.50 -12.62 12.17
N ILE A 71 8.09 -11.64 11.50
CA ILE A 71 8.45 -11.71 10.09
C ILE A 71 9.78 -12.47 9.88
N GLY A 72 10.71 -12.38 10.83
CA GLY A 72 12.04 -12.96 10.73
C GLY A 72 12.82 -12.41 9.54
N LYS A 73 13.22 -13.28 8.60
CA LYS A 73 13.97 -12.90 7.38
C LYS A 73 13.09 -12.35 6.24
N GLY A 74 11.79 -12.17 6.48
CA GLY A 74 10.84 -11.67 5.49
C GLY A 74 10.95 -10.16 5.22
N LYS A 75 10.04 -9.65 4.37
CA LYS A 75 9.96 -8.23 4.02
C LYS A 75 8.97 -7.51 4.93
N VAL A 76 9.46 -6.53 5.69
CA VAL A 76 8.61 -5.67 6.52
C VAL A 76 7.64 -4.82 5.70
N VAL A 77 6.50 -4.45 6.29
CA VAL A 77 5.49 -3.56 5.71
C VAL A 77 6.12 -2.25 5.21
N LYS A 78 5.62 -1.74 4.09
CA LYS A 78 6.18 -0.55 3.43
C LYS A 78 5.13 0.54 3.33
N ASN A 79 5.58 1.78 3.54
CA ASN A 79 4.78 2.97 3.30
C ASN A 79 4.41 3.06 1.82
N LEU A 80 3.18 3.50 1.52
CA LEU A 80 2.84 3.88 0.17
C LEU A 80 3.46 5.23 -0.18
N SER A 81 3.59 5.50 -1.48
CA SER A 81 4.08 6.78 -1.97
C SER A 81 3.14 7.30 -3.04
N ASP A 82 2.69 8.54 -2.86
CA ASP A 82 1.84 9.22 -3.84
C ASP A 82 2.59 9.47 -5.16
N THR A 83 3.91 9.65 -5.07
CA THR A 83 4.75 10.05 -6.21
C THR A 83 5.38 8.87 -6.96
N ARG A 84 5.33 7.65 -6.40
CA ARG A 84 6.01 6.47 -6.96
C ARG A 84 5.15 5.21 -6.89
N TRP A 85 4.63 4.80 -8.04
CA TRP A 85 3.84 3.59 -8.21
C TRP A 85 4.62 2.33 -7.80
N SER A 86 5.93 2.32 -8.02
CA SER A 86 6.81 1.24 -7.56
C SER A 86 6.76 1.03 -6.04
N ALA A 87 6.43 2.05 -5.24
CA ALA A 87 6.24 1.89 -3.79
C ALA A 87 5.02 1.03 -3.46
N ARG A 88 3.91 1.18 -4.22
CA ARG A 88 2.73 0.32 -4.08
C ARG A 88 3.06 -1.13 -4.43
N ALA A 89 3.78 -1.36 -5.52
CA ALA A 89 4.24 -2.70 -5.89
C ALA A 89 5.15 -3.33 -4.81
N ASN A 90 6.06 -2.55 -4.24
CA ASN A 90 6.92 -2.99 -3.13
C ASN A 90 6.12 -3.32 -1.86
N ALA A 91 5.09 -2.53 -1.53
CA ALA A 91 4.20 -2.79 -0.41
C ALA A 91 3.38 -4.08 -0.59
N CYS A 92 2.83 -4.31 -1.79
CA CYS A 92 2.17 -5.57 -2.13
C CYS A 92 3.11 -6.77 -1.98
N ASN A 93 4.34 -6.66 -2.51
CA ASN A 93 5.35 -7.72 -2.42
C ASN A 93 5.76 -8.00 -0.97
N ALA A 94 5.89 -6.96 -0.14
CA ALA A 94 6.17 -7.12 1.29
C ALA A 94 5.04 -7.85 2.01
N LEU A 95 3.78 -7.44 1.78
CA LEU A 95 2.63 -8.14 2.35
C LEU A 95 2.60 -9.60 1.91
N TYR A 96 2.76 -9.88 0.62
CA TYR A 96 2.75 -11.24 0.09
C TYR A 96 3.85 -12.11 0.70
N ALA A 97 5.09 -11.61 0.73
CA ALA A 97 6.25 -12.35 1.23
C ALA A 97 6.20 -12.59 2.75
N SER A 98 5.45 -11.80 3.50
CA SER A 98 5.44 -11.84 4.97
C SER A 98 4.04 -11.88 5.56
N TYR A 99 3.07 -12.36 4.77
CA TYR A 99 1.66 -12.40 5.13
C TYR A 99 1.40 -13.12 6.46
N ALA A 100 1.98 -14.32 6.62
CA ALA A 100 1.86 -15.10 7.85
C ALA A 100 2.48 -14.37 9.06
N GLY A 101 3.67 -13.78 8.90
CA GLY A 101 4.34 -13.03 9.95
C GLY A 101 3.56 -11.79 10.38
N ILE A 102 3.01 -11.03 9.43
CA ILE A 102 2.15 -9.88 9.71
C ILE A 102 0.89 -10.30 10.47
N LYS A 103 0.25 -11.41 10.06
CA LYS A 103 -0.92 -11.94 10.77
C LYS A 103 -0.59 -12.37 12.20
N ASN A 104 0.53 -13.06 12.40
CA ASN A 104 0.96 -13.52 13.71
C ASN A 104 1.30 -12.33 14.62
N ALA A 105 1.97 -11.30 14.10
CA ALA A 105 2.22 -10.06 14.84
C ALA A 105 0.92 -9.38 15.29
N LEU A 106 -0.09 -9.30 14.42
CA LEU A 106 -1.40 -8.76 14.79
C LEU A 106 -2.08 -9.60 15.87
N LEU A 107 -2.07 -10.93 15.74
CA LEU A 107 -2.63 -11.85 16.74
C LEU A 107 -1.95 -11.71 18.10
N TYR A 108 -0.62 -11.60 18.11
CA TYR A 108 0.15 -11.37 19.31
C TYR A 108 -0.30 -10.07 20.01
N ILE A 109 -0.42 -8.97 19.27
CA ILE A 109 -0.88 -7.68 19.80
C ILE A 109 -2.32 -7.77 20.34
N ILE A 110 -3.21 -8.49 19.64
CA ILE A 110 -4.60 -8.69 20.07
C ILE A 110 -4.67 -9.43 21.41
N GLN A 111 -3.79 -10.41 21.63
CA GLN A 111 -3.79 -11.29 22.81
C GLN A 111 -2.96 -10.72 23.97
N ASN A 112 -2.06 -9.78 23.73
CA ASN A 112 -1.19 -9.20 24.74
C ASN A 112 -2.01 -8.41 25.78
N ALA A 113 -2.02 -8.84 27.05
CA ALA A 113 -2.80 -8.20 28.11
C ALA A 113 -2.42 -6.73 28.34
N ASP A 114 -1.13 -6.40 28.22
CA ASP A 114 -0.54 -5.10 28.55
C ASP A 114 -0.72 -4.04 27.45
N GLU A 115 -1.17 -4.46 26.27
CA GLU A 115 -1.41 -3.54 25.15
C GLU A 115 -2.67 -2.69 25.38
N LYS A 116 -2.69 -1.48 24.83
CA LYS A 116 -3.85 -0.59 24.97
C LYS A 116 -5.09 -1.19 24.30
N PRO A 117 -6.29 -1.09 24.91
CA PRO A 117 -7.52 -1.63 24.32
C PRO A 117 -7.77 -1.15 22.88
N ILE A 118 -7.49 0.13 22.60
CA ILE A 118 -7.65 0.70 21.25
C ILE A 118 -6.73 0.02 20.23
N CYS A 119 -5.47 -0.27 20.59
CA CYS A 119 -4.51 -0.92 19.72
C CYS A 119 -4.92 -2.37 19.42
N LYS A 120 -5.52 -3.07 20.38
CA LYS A 120 -6.10 -4.41 20.16
C LYS A 120 -7.26 -4.38 19.18
N VAL A 121 -8.16 -3.40 19.31
CA VAL A 121 -9.30 -3.24 18.42
C VAL A 121 -8.83 -2.93 16.99
N GLU A 122 -7.90 -2.00 16.83
CA GLU A 122 -7.30 -1.68 15.54
C GLU A 122 -6.60 -2.90 14.91
N ALA A 123 -5.77 -3.61 15.69
CA ALA A 123 -5.10 -4.81 15.21
C ALA A 123 -6.09 -5.90 14.77
N LYS A 124 -7.17 -6.09 15.54
CA LYS A 124 -8.24 -7.06 15.21
C LYS A 124 -8.98 -6.67 13.94
N ALA A 125 -9.27 -5.38 13.73
CA ALA A 125 -9.88 -4.90 12.50
C ALA A 125 -8.99 -5.18 11.29
N MET A 126 -7.69 -4.88 11.37
CA MET A 126 -6.73 -5.15 10.30
C MET A 126 -6.55 -6.65 10.04
N TYR A 127 -6.50 -7.48 11.09
CA TYR A 127 -6.43 -8.93 10.99
C TYR A 127 -7.64 -9.51 10.23
N ASN A 128 -8.84 -9.03 10.55
CA ASN A 128 -10.06 -9.47 9.87
C ASN A 128 -10.06 -9.03 8.40
N LEU A 129 -9.68 -7.79 8.10
CA LEU A 129 -9.58 -7.30 6.73
C LEU A 129 -8.60 -8.14 5.90
N LEU A 130 -7.40 -8.44 6.44
CA LEU A 130 -6.42 -9.29 5.76
C LEU A 130 -7.01 -10.66 5.38
N ASN A 131 -7.75 -11.29 6.30
CA ASN A 131 -8.40 -12.57 6.02
C ASN A 131 -9.50 -12.46 4.96
N THR A 132 -10.28 -11.38 4.99
CA THR A 132 -11.31 -11.13 3.97
C THR A 132 -10.69 -11.02 2.58
N TYR A 133 -9.65 -10.18 2.41
CA TYR A 133 -8.98 -9.99 1.12
C TYR A 133 -8.33 -11.26 0.59
N PHE A 134 -7.69 -12.05 1.45
CA PHE A 134 -7.10 -13.31 1.04
C PHE A 134 -8.16 -14.33 0.62
N ARG A 135 -9.29 -14.37 1.33
CA ARG A 135 -10.40 -15.27 1.00
C ARG A 135 -11.11 -14.88 -0.28
N SER A 136 -11.34 -13.59 -0.54
CA SER A 136 -11.93 -13.13 -1.81
C SER A 136 -10.99 -13.42 -2.97
N LEU A 137 -9.69 -13.08 -2.88
CA LEU A 137 -8.71 -13.42 -3.92
C LEU A 137 -8.66 -14.93 -4.20
N TYR A 138 -8.66 -15.75 -3.15
CA TYR A 138 -8.64 -17.22 -3.29
C TYR A 138 -9.92 -17.76 -3.92
N ASN A 139 -11.09 -17.25 -3.51
CA ASN A 139 -12.38 -17.66 -4.07
C ASN A 139 -12.56 -17.22 -5.52
N ASP A 140 -12.21 -15.96 -5.84
CA ASP A 140 -12.35 -15.41 -7.18
C ASP A 140 -11.44 -16.14 -8.17
N LEU A 141 -10.19 -16.43 -7.77
CA LEU A 141 -9.27 -17.23 -8.59
C LEU A 141 -9.73 -18.67 -8.73
N LEU A 142 -10.13 -19.36 -7.65
CA LEU A 142 -10.56 -20.75 -7.73
C LEU A 142 -11.88 -20.95 -8.46
N MET A 143 -12.82 -20.00 -8.40
CA MET A 143 -14.06 -20.08 -9.17
C MET A 143 -13.80 -19.91 -10.67
N GLU A 144 -12.81 -19.10 -11.06
CA GLU A 144 -12.40 -18.99 -12.47
C GLU A 144 -11.65 -20.23 -12.98
N PHE A 145 -10.92 -20.95 -12.12
CA PHE A 145 -10.20 -22.18 -12.50
C PHE A 145 -10.98 -23.49 -12.34
N ASN A 146 -12.07 -23.52 -11.57
CA ASN A 146 -12.90 -24.72 -11.38
C ASN A 146 -14.12 -24.81 -12.33
N PHE A 147 -14.20 -23.96 -13.35
CA PHE A 147 -15.14 -24.11 -14.46
C PHE A 147 -14.38 -24.25 -15.79
N LYS A 148 -13.78 -25.43 -16.01
CA LYS A 148 -13.72 -26.13 -17.30
C LYS A 148 -13.26 -27.57 -17.13
#